data_AF-A0A356GMX1-F1
#
_entry.id   AF-A0A356GMX1-F1
#
_cell.length_a   1.000
_cell.length_b   1.000
_cell.length_c   1.000
_cell.angle_alpha   90.00
_cell.angle_beta   90.00
_cell.angle_gamma   90.00
#
_symmetry.space_group_name_H-M   'P 1'
#
loop_
_entity.id
_entity.type
_entity.pdbx_description
1 polymer ?
#
loop_
_entity_poly.entity_id
_entity_poly.type
_entity_poly.pdbx_seq_one_letter_code
_entity_poly.pdbx_strand_id
1 'polypeptide(L)'
;MAREIVEPTGALDRVIERAIRPLHESLGGLVREMLGKGADREEVRRHVFSILGQCLFYRHGRHIIAKLYPEVGCDVAEIERTAEHVASVALSALRRPAIAGRHPR
;
A
#
# COMPACT_ATOMS: atom_id res chain seq x y z
N MET A 1 8.99 -10.28 -15.24
CA MET A 1 8.75 -9.00 -15.93
C MET A 1 9.04 -9.11 -17.43
N ALA A 2 10.26 -9.44 -17.87
CA ALA A 2 10.56 -9.60 -19.30
C ALA A 2 9.67 -10.61 -20.06
N ARG A 3 9.16 -11.66 -19.39
CA ARG A 3 8.31 -12.68 -20.00
C ARG A 3 6.86 -12.24 -20.27
N GLU A 4 6.31 -11.27 -19.52
CA GLU A 4 4.96 -10.75 -19.77
C GLU A 4 4.91 -9.69 -20.88
N ILE A 5 6.06 -9.11 -21.21
CA ILE A 5 6.17 -8.16 -22.34
C ILE A 5 6.14 -8.92 -23.68
N VAL A 6 6.55 -10.19 -23.68
CA VAL A 6 6.67 -11.03 -24.89
C VAL A 6 5.42 -11.87 -25.13
N GLU A 7 4.73 -12.33 -24.07
CA GLU A 7 3.47 -13.10 -24.18
C GLU A 7 2.49 -12.66 -23.07
N PRO A 8 1.54 -11.76 -23.37
CA PRO A 8 0.47 -11.42 -22.44
C PRO A 8 -0.50 -12.60 -22.35
N THR A 9 -0.37 -13.42 -21.30
CA THR A 9 -1.17 -14.63 -21.09
C THR A 9 -2.49 -14.38 -20.32
N GLY A 10 -2.82 -13.12 -20.04
CA GLY A 10 -3.92 -12.74 -19.13
C GLY A 10 -3.75 -13.28 -17.71
N ALA A 11 -2.56 -13.78 -17.34
CA ALA A 11 -2.26 -14.26 -16.00
C ALA A 11 -2.26 -13.09 -15.01
N LEU A 12 -1.65 -11.96 -15.38
CA LEU A 12 -1.71 -10.73 -14.60
C LEU A 12 -3.15 -10.26 -14.41
N ASP A 13 -3.97 -10.22 -15.47
CA ASP A 13 -5.39 -9.81 -15.35
C ASP A 13 -6.15 -10.69 -14.36
N ARG A 14 -5.93 -12.01 -14.40
CA ARG A 14 -6.54 -12.94 -13.43
C ARG A 14 -6.06 -12.70 -12.00
N VAL A 15 -4.78 -12.38 -11.80
CA VAL A 15 -4.24 -12.03 -10.47
C VAL A 15 -4.81 -10.68 -10.00
N ILE A 16 -4.97 -9.72 -10.91
CA ILE A 16 -5.61 -8.44 -10.62
C ILE A 16 -7.02 -8.68 -10.12
N GLU A 17 -7.85 -9.39 -10.89
CA GLU A 17 -9.25 -9.59 -10.55
C GLU A 17 -9.46 -10.46 -9.30
N ARG A 18 -8.64 -11.49 -9.10
CA ARG A 18 -8.85 -12.47 -8.01
C ARG A 18 -8.18 -12.09 -6.69
N ALA A 19 -7.14 -11.26 -6.72
CA ALA A 19 -6.35 -10.98 -5.53
C ALA A 19 -6.14 -9.48 -5.29
N ILE A 20 -5.67 -8.74 -6.30
CA ILE A 20 -5.27 -7.34 -6.11
C ILE A 20 -6.50 -6.44 -5.94
N ARG A 21 -7.52 -6.60 -6.79
CA ARG A 21 -8.75 -5.80 -6.74
C ARG A 21 -9.49 -5.98 -5.41
N PRO A 22 -9.78 -7.20 -4.92
CA PRO A 22 -10.41 -7.40 -3.61
C PRO A 22 -9.61 -6.78 -2.45
N LEU A 23 -8.27 -6.89 -2.48
CA LEU A 23 -7.40 -6.26 -1.48
C LEU A 23 -7.53 -4.73 -1.50
N HIS A 24 -7.48 -4.13 -2.69
CA HIS A 24 -7.63 -2.68 -2.86
C HIS A 24 -9.01 -2.19 -2.41
N GLU A 25 -10.07 -2.91 -2.74
CA GLU A 25 -11.44 -2.56 -2.38
C GLU A 25 -11.67 -2.66 -0.86
N SER A 26 -11.19 -3.74 -0.24
CA SER A 26 -11.27 -3.92 1.21
C SER A 26 -10.53 -2.82 1.95
N LEU A 27 -9.28 -2.52 1.57
CA LEU A 27 -8.50 -1.47 2.21
C LEU A 27 -9.08 -0.08 1.93
N GLY A 28 -9.58 0.15 0.71
CA GLY A 28 -10.25 1.39 0.34
C GLY A 28 -11.54 1.63 1.12
N GLY A 29 -12.28 0.59 1.45
CA GLY A 29 -13.46 0.64 2.33
C GLY A 29 -13.08 1.13 3.73
N LEU A 30 -12.06 0.52 4.34
CA LEU A 30 -11.55 0.93 5.65
C LEU A 30 -11.08 2.39 5.63
N VAL A 31 -10.24 2.76 4.66
CA VAL A 31 -9.75 4.14 4.52
C VAL A 31 -10.89 5.15 4.39
N ARG A 32 -11.91 4.83 3.59
CA ARG A 32 -13.10 5.69 3.42
C ARG A 32 -13.88 5.84 4.72
N GLU A 33 -14.05 4.76 5.48
CA GLU A 33 -14.72 4.79 6.78
C GLU A 33 -13.98 5.73 7.75
N MET A 34 -12.64 5.67 7.76
CA MET A 34 -11.81 6.51 8.61
C MET A 34 -11.82 7.99 8.22
N LEU A 35 -11.90 8.31 6.91
CA LEU A 35 -11.98 9.69 6.41
C LEU A 35 -13.39 10.29 6.55
N GLY A 36 -14.43 9.46 6.61
CA GLY A 36 -15.82 9.87 6.85
C GLY A 36 -16.64 10.20 5.59
N LYS A 37 -17.87 10.68 5.85
CA LYS A 37 -18.91 10.95 4.83
C LYS A 37 -18.53 12.17 3.98
N GLY A 38 -17.70 11.96 2.97
CA GLY A 38 -17.20 13.03 2.10
C GLY A 38 -15.83 12.74 1.47
N ALA A 39 -15.18 11.65 1.91
CA ALA A 39 -13.88 11.23 1.39
C ALA A 39 -13.88 11.13 -0.14
N ASP A 40 -12.99 11.91 -0.75
CA ASP A 40 -12.81 11.92 -2.19
C ASP A 40 -12.21 10.58 -2.68
N ARG A 41 -12.63 10.11 -3.86
CA ARG A 41 -12.16 8.84 -4.42
C ARG A 41 -10.65 8.87 -4.70
N GLU A 42 -10.12 10.01 -5.13
CA GLU A 42 -8.70 10.13 -5.38
C GLU A 42 -7.91 10.17 -4.07
N GLU A 43 -8.40 10.86 -3.05
CA GLU A 43 -7.81 10.85 -1.71
C GLU A 43 -7.73 9.43 -1.12
N VAL A 44 -8.84 8.69 -1.14
CA VAL A 44 -8.89 7.28 -0.71
C VAL A 44 -7.86 6.44 -1.47
N ARG A 45 -7.81 6.59 -2.80
CA ARG A 45 -6.85 5.86 -3.65
C ARG A 45 -5.40 6.17 -3.29
N ARG A 46 -5.08 7.44 -3.04
CA ARG A 46 -3.72 7.87 -2.65
C ARG A 46 -3.30 7.24 -1.33
N HIS A 47 -4.18 7.17 -0.34
CA HIS A 47 -3.90 6.47 0.91
C HIS A 47 -3.69 4.96 0.72
N VAL A 48 -4.57 4.30 -0.04
CA VAL A 48 -4.41 2.86 -0.36
C VAL A 48 -3.05 2.60 -1.01
N PHE A 49 -2.66 3.41 -2.00
CA PHE A 49 -1.36 3.28 -2.67
C PHE A 49 -0.19 3.51 -1.72
N SER A 50 -0.30 4.48 -0.81
CA SER A 50 0.77 4.75 0.16
C SER A 50 0.96 3.59 1.14
N ILE A 51 -0.13 3.02 1.65
CA ILE A 51 -0.09 1.88 2.59
C ILE A 51 0.54 0.67 1.90
N LEU A 52 0.04 0.31 0.72
CA LEU A 52 0.56 -0.82 -0.03
C LEU A 52 2.01 -0.60 -0.47
N GLY A 53 2.37 0.63 -0.86
CA GLY A 53 3.73 1.00 -1.23
C GLY A 53 4.72 0.77 -0.08
N GLN A 54 4.35 1.10 1.16
CA GLN A 54 5.17 0.81 2.33
C GLN A 54 5.33 -0.70 2.53
N CYS A 55 4.24 -1.48 2.51
CA CYS A 55 4.32 -2.95 2.64
C CYS A 55 5.20 -3.59 1.55
N LEU A 56 5.04 -3.12 0.30
CA LEU A 56 5.81 -3.61 -0.84
C LEU A 56 7.28 -3.21 -0.75
N PHE A 57 7.60 -2.04 -0.20
CA PHE A 57 8.99 -1.65 0.08
C PHE A 57 9.68 -2.64 1.02
N TYR A 58 9.06 -3.00 2.15
CA TYR A 58 9.63 -4.00 3.06
C TYR A 58 9.77 -5.38 2.40
N ARG A 59 8.77 -5.79 1.61
CA ARG A 59 8.79 -7.09 0.92
C ARG A 59 9.87 -7.18 -0.15
N HIS A 60 9.94 -6.21 -1.06
CA HIS A 60 10.84 -6.23 -2.21
C HIS A 60 12.24 -5.71 -1.85
N GLY A 61 12.32 -4.77 -0.91
CA GLY A 61 13.56 -4.17 -0.41
C GLY A 61 14.27 -5.01 0.64
N ARG A 62 13.74 -6.16 1.07
CA ARG A 62 14.30 -7.01 2.15
C ARG A 62 15.81 -7.26 2.04
N HIS A 63 16.34 -7.45 0.83
CA HIS A 63 17.76 -7.72 0.61
C HIS A 63 18.62 -6.47 0.79
N ILE A 64 18.08 -5.29 0.47
CA ILE A 64 18.74 -4.00 0.69
C ILE A 64 18.70 -3.68 2.19
N ILE A 65 17.55 -3.85 2.83
CA ILE A 65 17.36 -3.63 4.26
C ILE A 65 18.34 -4.48 5.07
N ALA A 66 18.41 -5.79 4.79
CA ALA A 66 19.34 -6.70 5.49
C ALA A 66 20.83 -6.34 5.30
N LYS A 67 21.18 -5.60 4.24
CA LYS A 67 22.57 -5.12 4.03
C LYS A 67 22.84 -3.80 4.72
N LEU A 68 21.86 -2.90 4.77
CA LEU A 68 22.00 -1.59 5.41
C LEU A 68 21.84 -1.68 6.93
N TYR A 69 20.98 -2.57 7.40
CA TYR A 69 20.62 -2.77 8.80
C TYR A 69 20.61 -4.27 9.12
N PRO A 70 21.79 -4.91 9.28
CA PRO A 70 21.89 -6.35 9.54
C PRO A 70 21.17 -6.82 10.81
N GLU A 71 20.94 -5.91 11.75
CA GLU A 71 20.18 -6.13 12.98
C GLU A 71 18.67 -6.24 12.76
N VAL A 72 18.16 -5.75 11.62
CA VAL A 72 16.74 -5.85 11.27
C VAL A 72 16.48 -7.24 10.68
N GLY A 73 15.83 -8.07 11.49
CA GLY A 73 15.43 -9.42 11.12
C GLY A 73 14.32 -9.47 10.06
N CYS A 74 13.92 -10.68 9.70
CA CYS A 74 12.74 -10.95 8.87
C CYS A 74 11.89 -12.05 9.51
N ASP A 75 11.87 -12.07 10.83
CA ASP A 75 11.03 -12.96 11.61
C ASP A 75 9.61 -12.40 11.75
N VAL A 76 8.72 -13.21 12.32
CA VAL A 76 7.32 -12.83 12.52
C VAL A 76 7.20 -11.57 13.38
N ALA A 77 8.03 -11.43 14.41
CA ALA A 77 7.99 -10.29 15.31
C ALA A 77 8.38 -8.98 14.60
N GLU A 78 9.36 -9.01 13.70
CA GLU A 78 9.73 -7.83 12.91
C GLU A 78 8.67 -7.47 11.87
N ILE A 79 8.01 -8.48 11.28
CA ILE A 79 6.87 -8.26 10.39
C ILE A 79 5.72 -7.58 11.15
N GLU A 80 5.41 -8.02 12.37
CA GLU A 80 4.38 -7.43 13.22
C GLU A 80 4.73 -5.98 13.59
N ARG A 81 5.96 -5.72 14.06
CA ARG A 81 6.43 -4.35 14.35
C ARG A 81 6.34 -3.44 13.14
N THR A 82 6.72 -3.95 11.96
CA THR A 82 6.62 -3.21 10.69
C THR A 82 5.17 -2.92 10.35
N ALA A 83 4.27 -3.89 10.50
CA ALA A 83 2.84 -3.71 10.22
C ALA A 83 2.20 -2.69 11.16
N GLU A 84 2.51 -2.73 12.46
CA GLU A 84 2.09 -1.74 13.45
C GLU A 84 2.58 -0.33 13.09
N HIS A 85 3.84 -0.20 12.68
CA HIS A 85 4.39 1.07 12.23
C HIS A 85 3.66 1.62 11.00
N VAL A 86 3.47 0.79 9.97
CA VAL A 86 2.73 1.17 8.75
C VAL A 86 1.31 1.60 9.08
N ALA A 87 0.61 0.85 9.94
CA ALA A 87 -0.73 1.20 10.41
C ALA A 87 -0.73 2.55 11.15
N SER A 88 0.23 2.77 12.06
CA SER A 88 0.36 4.03 12.81
C SER A 88 0.58 5.23 11.89
N VAL A 89 1.45 5.10 10.89
CA VAL A 89 1.69 6.13 9.87
C VAL A 89 0.44 6.40 9.05
N ALA A 90 -0.24 5.35 8.59
CA ALA A 90 -1.48 5.46 7.84
C ALA A 90 -2.57 6.18 8.64
N LEU A 91 -2.81 5.78 9.88
CA LEU A 91 -3.78 6.40 10.79
C LEU A 91 -3.45 7.87 11.05
N SER A 92 -2.17 8.19 11.20
CA SER A 92 -1.72 9.57 11.38
C SER A 92 -1.98 10.42 10.13
N ALA A 93 -1.76 9.86 8.93
CA ALA A 93 -2.04 10.54 7.68
C ALA A 93 -3.55 10.77 7.47
N LEU A 94 -4.40 9.81 7.83
CA LEU A 94 -5.86 9.89 7.71
C LEU A 94 -6.50 10.92 8.66
N ARG A 95 -5.83 11.24 9.78
CA ARG A 95 -6.28 12.27 10.72
C ARG A 95 -5.93 13.70 10.27
N ARG A 96 -5.03 13.84 9.31
CA ARG A 96 -4.65 15.16 8.81
C ARG A 96 -5.73 15.65 7.85
N PRO A 97 -6.13 16.93 7.91
CA PRO A 97 -6.99 17.48 6.88
C PRO A 97 -6.31 17.28 5.52
N ALA A 98 -7.12 16.95 4.50
CA ALA A 98 -6.69 16.87 3.12
C ALA A 98 -5.81 18.10 2.80
N ILE A 99 -4.67 17.89 2.15
CA ILE A 99 -3.81 19.02 1.74
C ILE A 99 -4.62 19.83 0.74
N ALA A 100 -5.24 20.92 1.21
CA ALA A 100 -6.00 21.83 0.39
C ALA A 100 -5.05 22.50 -0.60
N GLY A 101 -5.10 22.06 -1.86
CA GLY A 101 -4.54 22.78 -3.00
C GLY A 101 -3.37 22.09 -3.70
N ARG A 102 -3.63 21.65 -4.95
CA ARG A 102 -2.93 22.11 -6.16
C ARG A 102 -3.80 21.83 -7.39
N HIS A 103 -4.60 22.86 -7.70
CA HIS A 103 -5.23 23.31 -8.95
C HIS A 103 -5.78 22.34 -10.01
N PRO A 104 -6.94 22.69 -10.63
CA PRO A 104 -7.52 21.96 -11.75
C PRO A 104 -6.67 22.14 -13.02
N ARG A 105 -6.64 21.11 -13.86
CA ARG A 105 -6.33 21.22 -15.28
C ARG A 105 -7.52 20.71 -16.07
#